data_AF-A0A031JM47-F1
#
_entry.id   AF-A0A031JM47-F1
#
_cell.length_a   1.000
_cell.length_b   1.000
_cell.length_c   1.000
_cell.angle_alpha   90.00
_cell.angle_beta   90.00
_cell.angle_gamma   90.00
#
_symmetry.space_group_name_H-M   'P 1'
#
loop_
_entity.id
_entity.type
_entity.pdbx_description
1 polymer ?
#
loop_
_entity_poly.entity_id
_entity_poly.type
_entity_poly.pdbx_seq_one_letter_code
_entity_poly.pdbx_strand_id
1 'polypeptide(L)'
;MDEADRECRVDEALRLLERALALVDGVNEDAAMHVQIAIDRFMPQPRQSQVAPDDWDLISLLPHLTSRVYCLHRHNGPAVGTVATRLGLSLDEVVKQIRCAEAFLTGHAIQ
;
A
#
# COMPACT_ATOMS: atom_id res chain seq x y z
N MET A 1 -23.83 4.17 17.08
CA MET A 1 -23.02 4.18 15.84
C MET A 1 -22.58 2.76 15.64
N ASP A 2 -23.02 2.12 14.57
CA ASP A 2 -22.67 0.72 14.30
C ASP A 2 -21.17 0.62 13.98
N GLU A 3 -20.54 -0.51 14.33
CA GLU A 3 -19.13 -0.76 14.04
C GLU A 3 -18.91 -0.82 12.52
N ALA A 4 -19.88 -1.38 11.78
CA ALA A 4 -19.86 -1.39 10.32
C ALA A 4 -19.86 0.03 9.71
N ASP A 5 -20.62 0.97 10.29
CA ASP A 5 -20.63 2.38 9.86
C ASP A 5 -19.30 3.09 10.15
N ARG A 6 -18.57 2.64 11.16
CA ARG A 6 -17.24 3.15 11.48
C ARG A 6 -16.21 2.61 10.49
N GLU A 7 -16.20 1.30 10.26
CA GLU A 7 -15.31 0.65 9.29
C GLU A 7 -15.45 1.25 7.89
N CYS A 8 -16.69 1.44 7.42
CA CYS A 8 -16.97 2.05 6.12
C CYS A 8 -16.39 3.47 6.00
N ARG A 9 -16.53 4.30 7.04
CA ARG A 9 -15.98 5.67 7.04
C ARG A 9 -14.45 5.71 7.14
N VAL A 10 -13.85 4.75 7.85
CA VAL A 10 -12.40 4.60 7.90
C VAL A 10 -11.86 4.21 6.52
N ASP A 11 -12.52 3.28 5.83
CA ASP A 11 -12.09 2.88 4.48
C ASP A 11 -12.18 4.03 3.47
N GLU A 12 -13.24 4.83 3.52
CA GLU A 12 -13.35 6.03 2.68
C GLU A 12 -12.29 7.09 3.01
N ALA A 13 -12.01 7.31 4.31
CA ALA A 13 -10.94 8.22 4.71
C ALA A 13 -9.58 7.73 4.21
N LEU A 14 -9.31 6.43 4.32
CA LEU A 14 -8.10 5.81 3.81
C LEU A 14 -8.00 6.00 2.30
N ARG A 15 -9.06 5.74 1.54
CA ARG A 15 -9.11 5.98 0.09
C ARG A 15 -8.73 7.43 -0.29
N LEU A 16 -9.25 8.42 0.45
CA LEU A 16 -8.90 9.83 0.21
C LEU A 16 -7.44 10.12 0.52
N LEU A 17 -6.91 9.57 1.61
CA LEU A 17 -5.51 9.73 1.99
C LEU A 17 -4.55 9.06 0.99
N GLU A 18 -4.88 7.89 0.45
CA GLU A 18 -4.08 7.22 -0.59
C GLU A 18 -4.00 8.06 -1.86
N ARG A 19 -5.12 8.69 -2.26
CA ARG A 19 -5.14 9.62 -3.39
C ARG A 19 -4.31 10.86 -3.11
N ALA A 20 -4.40 11.41 -1.90
CA ALA A 20 -3.58 12.54 -1.48
C ALA A 20 -2.08 12.17 -1.53
N LEU A 21 -1.71 11.00 -1.02
CA LEU A 21 -0.34 10.49 -1.03
C LEU A 21 0.20 10.40 -2.45
N ALA A 22 -0.57 9.83 -3.38
CA ALA A 22 -0.18 9.73 -4.79
C ALA A 22 0.02 11.09 -5.48
N LEU A 23 -0.64 12.16 -5.01
CA LEU A 23 -0.49 13.51 -5.56
C LEU A 23 0.73 14.26 -4.98
N VAL A 24 1.06 14.02 -3.72
CA VAL A 24 2.17 14.71 -3.03
C VAL A 24 3.50 13.97 -3.18
N ASP A 25 3.45 12.66 -3.46
CA ASP A 25 4.62 11.85 -3.75
C ASP A 25 5.41 12.44 -4.94
N GLY A 26 6.72 12.56 -4.77
CA GLY A 26 7.60 13.22 -5.74
C GLY A 26 7.46 14.75 -5.85
N VAL A 27 6.47 15.37 -5.20
CA VAL A 27 6.30 16.84 -5.14
C VAL A 27 6.86 17.42 -3.85
N ASN A 28 6.54 16.79 -2.72
CA ASN A 28 7.01 17.20 -1.40
C ASN A 28 7.12 15.98 -0.48
N GLU A 29 8.35 15.60 -0.17
CA GLU A 29 8.68 14.42 0.63
C GLU A 29 8.16 14.51 2.07
N ASP A 30 8.25 15.69 2.69
CA ASP A 30 7.75 15.91 4.05
C ASP A 30 6.22 15.78 4.10
N ALA A 31 5.51 16.33 3.11
CA ALA A 31 4.07 16.17 2.99
C ALA A 31 3.67 14.69 2.77
N ALA A 32 4.38 13.99 1.88
CA ALA A 32 4.17 12.56 1.63
C ALA A 32 4.35 11.72 2.90
N MET A 33 5.41 12.00 3.68
CA MET A 33 5.66 11.35 4.97
C MET A 33 4.49 11.58 5.95
N HIS A 34 3.98 12.81 6.07
CA HIS A 34 2.86 13.11 6.96
C HIS A 34 1.57 12.39 6.54
N VAL A 35 1.29 12.28 5.24
CA VAL A 35 0.14 11.51 4.75
C VAL A 35 0.33 10.02 4.99
N GLN A 36 1.53 9.48 4.77
CA GLN A 36 1.85 8.07 5.05
C GLN A 36 1.64 7.74 6.54
N ILE A 37 2.14 8.58 7.45
CA ILE A 37 1.91 8.44 8.90
C ILE A 37 0.41 8.46 9.25
N ALA A 38 -0.36 9.34 8.59
CA ALA A 38 -1.79 9.40 8.81
C ALA A 38 -2.48 8.11 8.37
N ILE A 39 -2.11 7.55 7.22
CA ILE A 39 -2.62 6.27 6.73
C ILE A 39 -2.29 5.14 7.71
N ASP A 40 -1.04 5.04 8.17
CA ASP A 40 -0.59 3.93 9.01
C ASP A 40 -1.30 3.89 10.37
N ARG A 41 -1.74 5.05 10.90
CA ARG A 41 -2.56 5.12 12.13
C ARG A 41 -3.94 4.47 11.98
N PHE A 42 -4.50 4.47 10.77
CA PHE A 42 -5.81 3.88 10.48
C PHE A 42 -5.70 2.49 9.87
N MET A 43 -4.49 2.07 9.47
CA MET A 43 -4.26 0.72 9.00
C MET A 43 -4.39 -0.29 10.14
N PRO A 44 -5.07 -1.43 9.92
CA PRO A 44 -5.02 -2.53 10.87
C PRO A 44 -3.58 -3.01 10.99
N GLN A 45 -3.16 -3.34 12.21
CA GLN A 45 -1.85 -3.96 12.41
C GLN A 45 -1.76 -5.25 11.61
N PRO A 46 -0.67 -5.46 10.86
CA PRO A 46 -0.47 -6.66 10.06
C PRO A 46 -0.41 -7.86 11.00
N ARG A 47 -1.41 -8.75 10.94
CA ARG A 47 -1.44 -9.97 11.78
C ARG A 47 -0.38 -10.98 11.34
N GLN A 48 -0.11 -11.06 10.04
CA GLN A 48 0.91 -11.89 9.41
C GLN A 48 1.43 -11.19 8.15
N SER A 49 2.51 -10.41 8.31
CA SER A 49 3.21 -9.82 7.16
C SER A 49 3.86 -10.92 6.33
N GLN A 50 3.65 -10.88 5.01
CA GLN A 50 4.32 -11.75 4.03
C GLN A 50 5.56 -11.08 3.41
N VAL A 51 5.86 -9.84 3.82
CA VAL A 51 7.10 -9.14 3.45
C VAL A 51 8.22 -9.59 4.38
N ALA A 52 9.35 -10.03 3.81
CA ALA A 52 10.53 -10.39 4.60
C ALA A 52 11.18 -9.12 5.19
N PRO A 53 11.75 -9.18 6.41
CA PRO A 53 12.42 -8.03 7.01
C PRO A 53 13.53 -7.42 6.14
N ASP A 54 14.22 -8.25 5.36
CA ASP A 54 15.34 -7.82 4.52
C ASP A 54 14.88 -7.16 3.20
N ASP A 55 13.59 -7.27 2.85
CA ASP A 55 13.05 -6.72 1.61
C ASP A 55 12.72 -5.22 1.71
N TRP A 56 12.67 -4.63 2.92
CA TRP A 56 12.19 -3.25 3.11
C TRP A 56 13.02 -2.22 2.35
N ASP A 57 14.35 -2.38 2.33
CA ASP A 57 15.24 -1.50 1.57
C ASP A 57 14.96 -1.61 0.07
N LEU A 58 14.73 -2.82 -0.44
CA LEU A 58 14.40 -3.06 -1.85
C LEU A 58 13.02 -2.52 -2.22
N ILE A 59 12.03 -2.68 -1.36
CA ILE A 59 10.67 -2.16 -1.57
C ILE A 59 10.69 -0.63 -1.69
N SER A 60 11.57 0.05 -0.94
CA SER A 60 11.73 1.50 -1.02
C SER A 60 12.24 2.00 -2.37
N LEU A 61 12.86 1.13 -3.17
CA LEU A 61 13.37 1.44 -4.52
C LEU A 61 12.31 1.27 -5.62
N LEU A 62 11.18 0.63 -5.33
CA LEU A 62 10.10 0.46 -6.28
C LEU A 62 9.38 1.81 -6.52
N PRO A 63 8.79 2.02 -7.72
CA PRO A 63 7.87 3.13 -7.92
C PRO A 63 6.78 3.15 -6.84
N HIS A 64 6.42 4.34 -6.35
CA HIS A 64 5.52 4.49 -5.19
C HIS A 64 4.20 3.71 -5.34
N LEU A 65 3.57 3.73 -6.51
CA LEU A 65 2.35 2.95 -6.75
C LEU A 65 2.60 1.43 -6.58
N THR A 66 3.72 0.94 -7.09
CA THR A 66 4.11 -0.47 -7.02
C THR A 66 4.41 -0.89 -5.58
N SER A 67 5.21 -0.12 -4.85
CA SER A 67 5.51 -0.38 -3.43
C SER A 67 4.24 -0.32 -2.59
N ARG A 68 3.37 0.67 -2.81
CA ARG A 68 2.11 0.83 -2.08
C ARG A 68 1.15 -0.33 -2.28
N VAL A 69 0.92 -0.73 -3.54
CA VAL A 69 0.11 -1.92 -3.87
C VAL A 69 0.67 -3.17 -3.18
N TYR A 70 1.99 -3.37 -3.27
CA TYR A 70 2.65 -4.53 -2.71
C TYR A 70 2.52 -4.57 -1.18
N CYS A 71 2.81 -3.47 -0.49
CA CYS A 71 2.69 -3.37 0.97
C CYS A 71 1.24 -3.56 1.43
N LEU A 72 0.27 -2.91 0.78
CA LEU A 72 -1.14 -3.11 1.11
C LEU A 72 -1.54 -4.57 0.98
N HIS A 73 -1.08 -5.29 -0.04
CA HIS A 73 -1.45 -6.69 -0.20
C HIS A 73 -0.67 -7.65 0.72
N ARG A 74 0.68 -7.57 0.68
CA ARG A 74 1.58 -8.55 1.31
C ARG A 74 1.92 -8.20 2.75
N HIS A 75 2.07 -6.93 3.09
CA HIS A 75 2.36 -6.52 4.46
C HIS A 75 1.07 -6.43 5.28
N ASN A 76 0.09 -5.65 4.81
CA ASN A 76 -1.10 -5.35 5.58
C ASN A 76 -2.19 -6.45 5.50
N GLY A 77 -2.21 -7.25 4.42
CA GLY A 77 -3.15 -8.36 4.23
C GLY A 77 -4.47 -8.10 3.48
N PRO A 78 -4.88 -6.87 3.09
CA PRO A 78 -5.99 -6.67 2.16
C PRO A 78 -5.94 -7.53 0.89
N ALA A 79 -7.10 -8.08 0.52
CA ALA A 79 -7.28 -8.79 -0.74
C ALA A 79 -7.18 -7.82 -1.93
N VAL A 80 -6.85 -8.36 -3.12
CA VAL A 80 -6.70 -7.60 -4.37
C VAL A 80 -7.89 -6.67 -4.64
N GLY A 81 -9.12 -7.13 -4.41
CA GLY A 81 -10.33 -6.31 -4.59
C GLY A 81 -10.41 -5.12 -3.64
N THR A 82 -10.01 -5.28 -2.38
CA THR A 82 -9.94 -4.19 -1.41
C THR A 82 -8.88 -3.17 -1.81
N VAL A 83 -7.69 -3.64 -2.22
CA VAL A 83 -6.60 -2.77 -2.70
C VAL A 83 -7.05 -1.98 -3.93
N ALA A 84 -7.72 -2.64 -4.89
CA ALA A 84 -8.23 -2.00 -6.10
C ALA A 84 -9.22 -0.87 -5.79
N THR A 85 -10.22 -1.14 -4.95
CA THR A 85 -11.20 -0.12 -4.50
C THR A 85 -10.52 1.06 -3.84
N ARG A 86 -9.59 0.78 -2.92
CA ARG A 86 -8.92 1.78 -2.10
C ARG A 86 -7.97 2.67 -2.90
N LEU A 87 -7.27 2.11 -3.90
CA LEU A 87 -6.37 2.88 -4.76
C LEU A 87 -7.05 3.41 -6.02
N GLY A 88 -8.31 3.02 -6.29
CA GLY A 88 -9.02 3.38 -7.52
C GLY A 88 -8.43 2.74 -8.78
N LEU A 89 -7.89 1.53 -8.65
CA LEU A 89 -7.27 0.76 -9.73
C LEU A 89 -8.21 -0.34 -10.24
N SER A 90 -7.90 -0.88 -11.42
CA SER A 90 -8.50 -2.14 -11.86
C SER A 90 -7.88 -3.34 -11.14
N LEU A 91 -8.59 -4.47 -11.07
CA LEU A 91 -8.04 -5.72 -10.51
C LEU A 91 -6.77 -6.16 -11.25
N ASP A 92 -6.78 -6.09 -12.59
CA ASP A 92 -5.65 -6.46 -13.43
C ASP A 92 -4.42 -5.58 -13.17
N GLU A 93 -4.63 -4.29 -12.90
CA GLU A 93 -3.55 -3.38 -12.57
C GLU A 93 -2.95 -3.68 -11.20
N VAL A 94 -3.77 -3.97 -10.18
CA VAL A 94 -3.26 -4.42 -8.88
C VAL A 94 -2.42 -5.69 -9.03
N VAL A 95 -2.93 -6.70 -9.75
CA VAL A 95 -2.19 -7.95 -10.00
C VAL A 95 -0.89 -7.70 -10.75
N LYS A 96 -0.90 -6.81 -11.76
CA LYS A 96 0.30 -6.42 -12.50
C LYS A 96 1.35 -5.79 -11.57
N GLN A 97 0.94 -4.84 -10.73
CA GLN A 97 1.85 -4.16 -9.79
C GLN A 97 2.45 -5.15 -8.77
N ILE A 98 1.65 -6.07 -8.22
CA ILE A 98 2.14 -7.14 -7.33
C ILE A 98 3.21 -7.97 -8.03
N ARG A 99 2.95 -8.43 -9.26
CA ARG A 99 3.92 -9.23 -10.05
C ARG A 99 5.20 -8.46 -10.37
N CYS A 100 5.09 -7.16 -10.65
CA CYS A 100 6.27 -6.31 -10.89
C CYS A 100 7.14 -6.21 -9.63
N ALA A 101 6.53 -6.01 -8.46
CA ALA A 101 7.26 -5.99 -7.19
C ALA A 101 7.93 -7.35 -6.90
N GLU A 102 7.20 -8.45 -7.05
CA GLU A 102 7.72 -9.80 -6.83
C GLU A 102 8.89 -10.15 -7.75
N ALA A 103 8.78 -9.79 -9.03
CA ALA A 103 9.85 -9.99 -10.00
C ALA A 103 11.11 -9.18 -9.64
N PHE A 104 10.92 -7.93 -9.20
CA PHE A 104 12.01 -7.07 -8.74
C PHE A 104 12.71 -7.66 -7.51
N LEU A 105 11.96 -8.05 -6.48
CA LEU A 105 12.51 -8.62 -5.24
C LEU A 105 13.23 -9.96 -5.50
N THR A 106 12.62 -10.84 -6.30
CA THR A 106 13.22 -12.13 -6.66
C THR A 106 14.54 -11.95 -7.43
N GLY A 107 14.62 -10.93 -8.29
CA GLY A 107 15.83 -10.62 -9.04
C GLY A 107 17.01 -10.17 -8.17
N HIS A 108 16.74 -9.61 -6.98
CA HIS A 108 17.75 -9.14 -6.04
C HIS A 108 18.08 -10.16 -4.94
N ALA A 109 17.21 -11.14 -4.71
CA ALA A 109 17.46 -12.24 -3.76
C ALA A 109 18.53 -13.25 -4.21
N ILE A 110 19.01 -13.16 -5.47
CA ILE A 110 19.97 -14.12 -6.08
C ILE A 110 21.42 -13.55 -6.12
N GLN A 111 21.66 -12.37 -5.52
CA GLN A 111 22.99 -11.74 -5.45
C GLN A 111 23.64 -11.92 -4.08
#